data_AF-A0A5P9PN92-F1
#
_entry.id   AF-A0A5P9PN92-F1
#
_cell.length_a   1.000
_cell.length_b   1.000
_cell.length_c   1.000
_cell.angle_alpha   90.00
_cell.angle_beta   90.00
_cell.angle_gamma   90.00
#
_symmetry.space_group_name_H-M   'P 1'
#
loop_
_entity.id
_entity.type
_entity.pdbx_description
1 polymer ?
#
loop_
_entity_poly.entity_id
_entity_poly.type
_entity_poly.pdbx_seq_one_letter_code
_entity_poly.pdbx_strand_id
1 'polypeptide(L)'
;MSDKQTTVDVDPDLVEKLTVLTRDIAYMVCGEQPDVPQPENLRDLDSFLVVQVLLELENSTGVMMLEELEDAQAETFGELANNIIRIAVAGGSLAKLIESVAPDRQGEDQDDATAAAAEGQAATA
;
A
#
# COMPACT_ATOMS: atom_id res chain seq x y z
N MET A 1 -12.98 18.53 29.10
CA MET A 1 -11.66 18.72 28.48
C MET A 1 -11.90 18.55 27.00
N SER A 2 -11.60 19.56 26.19
CA SER A 2 -11.88 19.53 24.75
C SER A 2 -10.67 18.92 24.06
N ASP A 3 -10.80 17.66 23.66
CA ASP A 3 -9.90 17.04 22.71
C ASP A 3 -9.95 17.86 21.41
N LYS A 4 -8.90 18.65 21.20
CA LYS A 4 -8.64 19.29 19.91
C LYS A 4 -8.27 18.16 18.96
N GLN A 5 -9.27 17.63 18.28
CA GLN A 5 -9.06 16.79 17.11
C GLN A 5 -8.39 17.69 16.08
N THR A 6 -7.06 17.60 15.98
CA THR A 6 -6.30 18.25 14.93
C THR A 6 -6.76 17.64 13.61
N THR A 7 -7.70 18.31 12.95
CA THR A 7 -8.08 18.01 11.58
C THR A 7 -6.89 18.38 10.71
N VAL A 8 -5.98 17.43 10.54
CA VAL A 8 -5.05 17.46 9.41
C VAL A 8 -5.96 17.51 8.18
N ASP A 9 -5.80 18.55 7.36
CA ASP A 9 -6.51 18.70 6.09
C ASP A 9 -5.91 17.66 5.13
N VAL A 10 -6.35 16.41 5.32
CA VAL A 10 -5.88 15.26 4.55
C VAL A 10 -6.63 15.26 3.23
N ASP A 11 -5.89 15.15 2.12
CA ASP A 11 -6.46 15.03 0.79
C ASP A 11 -7.41 13.81 0.73
N PRO A 12 -8.72 14.01 0.50
CA PRO A 12 -9.69 12.92 0.48
C PRO A 12 -9.40 11.90 -0.63
N ASP A 13 -8.79 12.32 -1.73
CA ASP A 13 -8.42 11.40 -2.82
C ASP A 13 -7.27 10.47 -2.40
N LEU A 14 -6.34 10.97 -1.58
CA LEU A 14 -5.26 10.16 -1.02
C LEU A 14 -5.80 9.15 0.01
N VAL A 15 -6.74 9.58 0.85
CA VAL A 15 -7.41 8.68 1.82
C VAL A 15 -8.09 7.53 1.09
N GLU A 16 -8.86 7.81 0.04
CA GLU A 16 -9.59 6.78 -0.70
C GLU A 16 -8.62 5.77 -1.34
N LYS A 17 -7.58 6.26 -2.04
CA LYS A 17 -6.60 5.36 -2.68
C LYS A 17 -5.86 4.50 -1.67
N LEU A 18 -5.47 5.07 -0.53
CA LEU A 18 -4.80 4.33 0.52
C LEU A 18 -5.74 3.36 1.23
N THR A 19 -7.03 3.69 1.33
CA THR A 19 -8.06 2.77 1.84
C THR A 19 -8.19 1.55 0.94
N VAL A 20 -8.20 1.75 -0.39
CA VAL A 20 -8.21 0.66 -1.37
C VAL A 20 -6.95 -0.18 -1.25
N LEU A 21 -5.76 0.43 -1.22
CA LEU A 21 -4.49 -0.28 -1.06
C LEU A 21 -4.47 -1.14 0.22
N THR A 22 -4.90 -0.55 1.34
CA THR A 22 -4.99 -1.24 2.64
C THR A 22 -5.93 -2.44 2.57
N ARG A 23 -7.09 -2.29 1.92
CA ARG A 23 -8.05 -3.38 1.74
C ARG A 23 -7.47 -4.49 0.86
N ASP A 24 -6.84 -4.13 -0.25
CA ASP A 24 -6.26 -5.09 -1.21
C ASP A 24 -5.15 -5.92 -0.54
N ILE A 25 -4.29 -5.27 0.25
CA ILE A 25 -3.27 -5.96 1.06
C ILE A 25 -3.92 -6.88 2.10
N ALA A 26 -4.95 -6.41 2.81
CA ALA A 26 -5.67 -7.26 3.77
C ALA A 26 -6.29 -8.49 3.10
N TYR A 27 -6.78 -8.34 1.86
CA TYR A 27 -7.36 -9.44 1.09
C TYR A 27 -6.30 -10.43 0.63
N MET A 28 -5.14 -9.93 0.20
CA MET A 28 -3.97 -10.76 -0.13
C MET A 28 -3.52 -11.58 1.09
N VAL A 29 -3.25 -10.92 2.21
CA VAL A 29 -2.80 -11.56 3.46
C VAL A 29 -3.79 -12.62 3.95
N CYS A 30 -5.09 -12.32 3.95
CA CYS A 30 -6.11 -13.30 4.36
C CYS A 30 -6.30 -14.41 3.33
N GLY A 31 -6.18 -14.11 2.03
CA GLY A 31 -6.31 -15.09 0.95
C GLY A 31 -5.22 -16.15 0.92
N GLU A 32 -4.05 -15.88 1.51
CA GLU A 32 -2.98 -16.86 1.70
C GLU A 32 -3.29 -17.89 2.80
N GLN A 33 -4.31 -17.65 3.63
CA GLN A 33 -4.69 -18.50 4.74
C GLN A 33 -6.00 -19.25 4.42
N PRO A 34 -5.99 -20.60 4.32
CA PRO A 34 -7.14 -21.37 3.83
C PRO A 34 -8.40 -21.31 4.72
N ASP A 35 -8.25 -20.97 5.99
CA ASP A 35 -9.34 -20.94 6.97
C ASP A 35 -9.71 -19.51 7.44
N VAL A 36 -9.10 -18.48 6.85
CA VAL A 36 -9.36 -17.08 7.22
C VAL A 36 -10.29 -16.45 6.19
N PRO A 37 -11.48 -15.95 6.60
CA PRO A 37 -12.38 -15.27 5.68
C PRO A 37 -11.79 -13.92 5.23
N GLN A 38 -12.25 -13.43 4.08
CA GLN A 38 -11.91 -12.07 3.66
C GLN A 38 -12.53 -11.05 4.63
N PRO A 39 -11.77 -10.03 5.04
CA PRO A 39 -12.26 -9.02 5.98
C PRO A 39 -13.18 -8.01 5.29
N GLU A 40 -14.25 -7.57 5.96
CA GLU A 40 -15.02 -6.41 5.49
C GLU A 40 -14.43 -5.11 6.06
N ASN A 41 -13.86 -5.19 7.27
CA ASN A 41 -13.28 -4.09 8.03
C ASN A 41 -11.98 -4.51 8.71
N LEU A 42 -11.23 -3.54 9.24
CA LEU A 42 -9.97 -3.80 9.93
C LEU A 42 -10.17 -4.61 11.22
N ARG A 43 -11.26 -4.37 11.96
CA ARG A 43 -11.61 -5.12 13.17
C ARG A 43 -11.88 -6.61 12.95
N ASP A 44 -12.08 -7.03 11.70
CA ASP A 44 -12.28 -8.44 11.36
C ASP A 44 -10.95 -9.19 11.32
N LEU A 45 -9.83 -8.46 11.32
CA LEU A 45 -8.48 -9.02 11.37
C LEU A 45 -8.07 -9.34 12.81
N ASP A 46 -7.47 -10.51 13.01
CA ASP A 46 -6.73 -10.79 14.23
C ASP A 46 -5.48 -9.89 14.31
N SER A 47 -5.04 -9.59 15.53
CA SER A 47 -3.83 -8.85 15.87
C SER A 47 -2.60 -9.26 15.06
N PHE A 48 -2.42 -10.56 14.80
CA PHE A 48 -1.33 -11.06 13.96
C PHE A 48 -1.48 -10.68 12.49
N LEU A 49 -2.69 -10.78 11.93
CA LEU A 49 -2.98 -10.38 10.55
C LEU A 49 -2.85 -8.87 10.38
N VAL A 50 -3.24 -8.08 11.38
CA VAL A 50 -3.02 -6.62 11.39
C VAL A 50 -1.53 -6.31 11.24
N VAL A 51 -0.66 -6.98 12.00
CA VAL A 51 0.80 -6.78 11.88
C VAL A 51 1.31 -7.12 10.48
N GLN A 52 0.83 -8.19 9.86
CA GLN A 52 1.22 -8.55 8.48
C GLN A 52 0.76 -7.51 7.46
N VAL A 53 -0.47 -7.02 7.58
CA VAL A 53 -0.99 -5.95 6.73
C VAL A 53 -0.16 -4.68 6.88
N LEU A 54 0.22 -4.32 8.11
CA LEU A 54 1.09 -3.17 8.35
C LEU A 54 2.49 -3.37 7.75
N LEU A 55 3.12 -4.53 7.93
CA LEU A 55 4.41 -4.82 7.31
C LEU A 55 4.38 -4.71 5.79
N GLU A 56 3.32 -5.22 5.16
CA GLU A 56 3.17 -5.16 3.70
C GLU A 56 2.88 -3.73 3.22
N LEU A 57 2.15 -2.93 4.01
CA LEU A 57 1.95 -1.51 3.75
C LEU A 57 3.25 -0.72 3.87
N GLU A 58 4.08 -0.99 4.87
CA GLU A 58 5.41 -0.38 5.00
C GLU A 58 6.29 -0.74 3.80
N ASN A 59 6.27 -2.00 3.38
CA ASN A 59 7.00 -2.49 2.21
C ASN A 59 6.52 -1.79 0.92
N SER A 60 5.21 -1.65 0.75
CA SER A 60 4.60 -1.04 -0.44
C SER A 60 4.79 0.48 -0.51
N THR A 61 4.76 1.17 0.65
CA THR A 61 4.77 2.64 0.71
C THR A 61 6.12 3.24 1.08
N GLY A 62 7.03 2.44 1.63
CA GLY A 62 8.33 2.87 2.13
C GLY A 62 8.26 3.79 3.35
N VAL A 63 7.11 3.83 4.04
CA VAL A 63 6.89 4.60 5.28
C VAL A 63 6.94 3.62 6.44
N MET A 64 7.71 3.95 7.48
CA MET A 64 7.78 3.16 8.71
C MET A 64 6.60 3.57 9.61
N MET A 65 5.73 2.63 9.97
CA MET A 65 4.45 2.88 10.64
C MET A 65 4.22 2.02 11.88
N LEU A 66 4.85 0.85 11.98
CA LEU A 66 4.65 -0.12 13.07
C LEU A 66 4.98 0.48 14.44
N GLU A 67 6.06 1.24 14.53
CA GLU A 67 6.47 1.91 15.77
C GLU A 67 5.48 3.00 16.21
N GLU A 68 4.81 3.64 15.24
CA GLU A 68 3.92 4.77 15.48
C GLU A 68 2.44 4.34 15.61
N LEU A 69 2.10 3.13 15.15
CA LEU A 69 0.74 2.57 15.20
C LEU A 69 0.47 1.75 16.47
N GLU A 70 1.46 1.54 17.36
CA GLU A 70 1.28 0.81 18.62
C GLU A 70 0.16 1.41 19.49
N ASP A 71 -0.03 2.74 19.41
CA ASP A 71 -1.08 3.49 20.12
C ASP A 71 -2.33 3.80 19.25
N ALA A 72 -2.31 3.46 17.96
CA ALA A 72 -3.34 3.86 17.01
C ALA A 72 -4.44 2.80 16.89
N GLN A 73 -5.58 3.04 17.53
CA GLN A 73 -6.78 2.24 17.30
C GLN A 73 -7.45 2.66 15.98
N ALA A 74 -7.62 1.71 15.07
CA ALA A 74 -8.43 1.86 13.87
C ALA A 74 -9.42 0.69 13.79
N GLU A 75 -10.69 0.97 13.50
CA GLU A 75 -11.73 -0.05 13.31
C GLU A 75 -12.00 -0.31 11.82
N THR A 76 -11.75 0.70 10.99
CA THR A 76 -11.98 0.64 9.54
C THR A 76 -10.69 0.86 8.74
N PHE A 77 -10.68 0.38 7.49
CA PHE A 77 -9.57 0.63 6.56
C PHE A 77 -9.34 2.12 6.29
N GLY A 78 -10.42 2.92 6.27
CA GLY A 78 -10.32 4.38 6.08
C GLY A 78 -9.73 5.10 7.29
N GLU A 79 -10.02 4.65 8.51
CA GLU A 79 -9.35 5.16 9.71
C GLU A 79 -7.87 4.81 9.72
N LEU A 80 -7.51 3.59 9.34
CA LEU A 80 -6.11 3.20 9.20
C LEU A 80 -5.42 4.05 8.13
N ALA A 81 -6.01 4.23 6.94
CA ALA A 81 -5.47 5.11 5.90
C ALA A 81 -5.24 6.55 6.40
N ASN A 82 -6.18 7.11 7.17
CA ASN A 82 -6.01 8.42 7.79
C ASN A 82 -4.84 8.45 8.78
N ASN A 83 -4.70 7.42 9.63
CA ASN A 83 -3.60 7.33 10.60
C ASN A 83 -2.26 7.24 9.88
N ILE A 84 -2.16 6.44 8.82
CA ILE A 84 -0.96 6.32 7.98
C ILE A 84 -0.55 7.68 7.41
N ILE A 85 -1.49 8.45 6.86
CA ILE A 85 -1.17 9.76 6.31
C ILE A 85 -0.68 10.71 7.40
N ARG A 86 -1.28 10.67 8.60
CA ARG A 86 -0.81 11.46 9.75
C ARG A 86 0.61 11.09 10.17
N ILE A 87 0.93 9.80 10.20
CA ILE A 87 2.29 9.31 10.49
C ILE A 87 3.27 9.77 9.41
N ALA A 88 2.91 9.64 8.14
CA ALA A 88 3.75 10.08 7.03
C ALA A 88 3.98 11.61 7.05
N VAL A 89 2.98 12.40 7.44
CA VAL A 89 3.12 13.85 7.66
C VAL A 89 4.06 14.14 8.82
N ALA A 90 3.87 13.49 9.96
CA ALA A 90 4.69 13.68 11.16
C ALA A 90 6.17 13.28 10.93
N GLY A 91 6.39 12.17 10.21
CA GLY A 91 7.71 11.64 9.86
C GLY A 91 8.32 12.22 8.59
N GLY A 92 7.71 13.24 7.96
CA GLY A 92 8.25 13.88 6.75
C GLY A 92 8.33 12.98 5.51
N SER A 93 7.55 11.90 5.49
CA SER A 93 7.55 10.86 4.43
C SER A 93 6.32 10.92 3.52
N LEU A 94 5.48 11.96 3.65
CA LEU A 94 4.27 12.14 2.82
C LEU A 94 4.54 12.07 1.31
N ALA A 95 5.67 12.62 0.84
CA ALA A 95 6.01 12.59 -0.58
C ALA A 95 6.18 11.15 -1.11
N LYS A 96 6.83 10.27 -0.33
CA LYS A 96 7.00 8.86 -0.67
C LYS A 96 5.67 8.13 -0.68
N LEU A 97 4.83 8.40 0.32
CA LEU A 97 3.48 7.84 0.39
C LEU A 97 2.67 8.22 -0.86
N ILE A 98 2.68 9.49 -1.26
CA ILE A 98 1.97 9.95 -2.45
C ILE A 98 2.52 9.27 -3.72
N GLU A 99 3.83 9.14 -3.84
CA GLU A 99 4.48 8.45 -4.97
C GLU A 99 4.05 6.97 -5.06
N SER A 100 4.03 6.25 -3.93
CA SER A 100 3.63 4.84 -3.88
C SER A 100 2.15 4.59 -4.19
N VAL A 101 1.29 5.59 -3.97
CA VAL A 101 -0.17 5.47 -4.13
C VAL A 101 -0.66 6.18 -5.41
N ALA A 102 0.23 6.90 -6.10
CA ALA A 102 -0.08 7.48 -7.40
C ALA A 102 -0.25 6.37 -8.44
N PRO A 103 -1.29 6.45 -9.31
CA PRO A 103 -1.40 5.52 -10.42
C PRO A 103 -0.21 5.75 -11.35
N ASP A 104 0.68 4.77 -11.37
CA ASP A 104 1.53 4.38 -12.49
C ASP A 104 1.79 5.48 -13.53
N ARG A 105 2.92 6.18 -13.39
CA ARG A 105 3.74 6.51 -14.55
C ARG A 105 4.87 5.49 -14.62
N GLN A 106 4.56 4.24 -14.94
CA GLN A 106 5.50 3.25 -15.45
C GLN A 106 4.94 2.65 -16.74
N GLY A 107 4.69 3.55 -17.70
CA GLY A 107 5.18 3.31 -19.05
C GLY A 107 6.69 3.64 -19.07
N GLU A 108 7.52 2.74 -18.57
CA GLU A 108 8.92 2.66 -19.00
C GLU A 108 9.07 1.33 -19.74
N ASP A 109 8.99 1.44 -21.06
CA ASP A 109 9.52 0.51 -22.04
C ASP A 109 10.85 -0.08 -21.56
N GLN A 110 10.83 -1.31 -21.05
CA GLN A 110 11.97 -2.20 -21.13
C GLN A 110 11.94 -2.91 -22.48
N ASP A 111 12.05 -2.09 -23.53
CA ASP A 111 12.34 -2.50 -24.89
C ASP A 111 13.87 -2.49 -25.05
N ASP A 112 14.57 -3.47 -24.47
CA ASP A 112 15.90 -3.89 -24.92
C ASP A 112 16.27 -5.26 -24.34
N ALA A 113 16.03 -6.32 -25.11
CA ALA A 113 16.94 -7.47 -25.21
C ALA A 113 16.49 -8.39 -26.36
N THR A 114 16.76 -7.90 -27.57
CA THR A 114 17.03 -8.65 -28.80
C THR A 114 17.34 -10.14 -28.58
N ALA A 115 16.35 -11.01 -28.80
CA ALA A 115 16.55 -12.44 -29.03
C ALA A 115 15.90 -12.84 -30.37
N ALA A 116 16.30 -12.15 -31.45
CA ALA A 116 16.09 -12.58 -32.82
C ALA A 116 17.45 -12.96 -33.42
N ALA A 117 17.92 -14.17 -33.11
CA ALA A 117 18.95 -14.85 -33.89
C ALA A 117 18.39 -16.20 -34.36
N ALA A 118 17.38 -16.12 -35.22
CA ALA A 118 17.00 -17.20 -36.11
C ALA A 118 16.87 -16.62 -37.52
N GLU A 119 17.27 -17.43 -38.49
CA GLU A 119 17.03 -17.28 -39.93
C GLU A 119 18.14 -16.59 -40.75
N GLY A 120 19.10 -17.42 -41.16
CA GLY A 120 19.16 -17.85 -42.57
C GLY A 120 19.44 -16.76 -43.61
N GLN A 121 20.72 -16.51 -43.89
CA GLN A 121 21.11 -15.94 -45.18
C GLN A 121 21.26 -17.03 -46.24
N ALA A 122 20.51 -16.81 -47.30
CA ALA A 122 20.29 -17.66 -48.45
C ALA A 122 21.47 -17.76 -49.41
N ALA A 123 21.37 -18.76 -50.28
CA ALA A 123 22.18 -19.01 -51.46
C ALA A 123 22.40 -17.77 -52.36
N THR A 124 23.60 -17.66 -52.94
CA THR A 124 23.83 -17.46 -54.40
C THR A 124 25.32 -17.34 -54.72
N ALA A 125 25.84 -18.30 -55.50
CA ALA A 125 26.86 -18.24 -56.57
C ALA A 125 27.65 -19.56 -56.64
#